data_AF-A0A6A4EPZ4-F1
#
_entry.id   AF-A0A6A4EPZ4-F1
#
_cell.length_a   1.000
_cell.length_b   1.000
_cell.length_c   1.000
_cell.angle_alpha   90.00
_cell.angle_beta   90.00
_cell.angle_gamma   90.00
#
_symmetry.space_group_name_H-M   'P 1'
#
loop_
_entity.id
_entity.type
_entity.pdbx_description
1 polymer ?
#
loop_
_entity_poly.entity_id
_entity_poly.type
_entity_poly.pdbx_seq_one_letter_code
_entity_poly.pdbx_strand_id
1 'polypeptide(L)'
;MDLPPIWMLLLMLATLPLVLVTAQTCDAQSLTLSSSCGGVCDSYQPCLAYNVSDTTSCNSCVADAAGDCSFVCYNIYREEPADRSLFVFFITYGLYQSEEERAARIEDSTYDVTLQSIPDNTSTYAWASNNIITRVDALDLPSATLSVVLAGGTSFEYMLKSKVVDLELADDLLTAQTQVNRVWLLSMNLKEQIGTVRDLLPISTTYLNLANTLLHEFPTDLLSLPSISSLYLNMNFITAVNSTVGSSKIINIGLSANGMTSFEGDFPNLAVL
;
A
#
# COMPACT_ATOMS: atom_id res chain seq x y z
N MET A 1 -76.57 45.89 -1.46
CA MET A 1 -76.36 44.58 -2.11
C MET A 1 -75.16 44.73 -3.02
N ASP A 2 -74.28 43.75 -2.97
CA ASP A 2 -73.16 43.45 -3.87
C ASP A 2 -71.84 44.25 -3.75
N LEU A 3 -70.87 43.62 -3.07
CA LEU A 3 -69.42 43.75 -3.30
C LEU A 3 -68.88 42.37 -3.71
N PRO A 4 -68.00 42.26 -4.73
CA PRO A 4 -67.51 41.00 -5.26
C PRO A 4 -66.28 40.45 -4.50
N PRO A 5 -65.92 39.16 -4.72
CA PRO A 5 -65.11 38.40 -3.79
C PRO A 5 -63.59 38.48 -4.02
N ILE A 6 -62.91 38.16 -2.92
CA ILE A 6 -61.46 38.06 -2.67
C ILE A 6 -60.77 37.17 -3.71
N TRP A 7 -59.70 37.71 -4.33
CA TRP A 7 -58.72 36.92 -5.06
C TRP A 7 -57.81 36.20 -4.07
N MET A 8 -57.98 34.89 -3.95
CA MET A 8 -57.05 34.02 -3.22
C MET A 8 -56.10 33.39 -4.25
N LEU A 9 -54.84 33.81 -4.21
CA LEU A 9 -53.74 33.26 -5.01
C LEU A 9 -53.43 31.85 -4.49
N LEU A 10 -53.71 30.80 -5.28
CA LEU A 10 -53.32 29.43 -4.95
C LEU A 10 -51.95 29.16 -5.58
N LEU A 11 -50.87 29.19 -4.77
CA LEU A 11 -49.57 28.65 -5.17
C LEU A 11 -49.66 27.11 -5.06
N MET A 12 -49.70 26.41 -6.20
CA MET A 12 -49.42 24.97 -6.22
C MET A 12 -47.90 24.78 -6.09
N LEU A 13 -47.42 24.42 -4.90
CA LEU A 13 -46.11 23.78 -4.77
C LEU A 13 -46.24 22.33 -5.25
N ALA A 14 -45.67 22.04 -6.41
CA ALA A 14 -45.42 20.67 -6.84
C ALA A 14 -44.35 20.07 -5.92
N THR A 15 -44.74 19.16 -5.04
CA THR A 15 -43.81 18.33 -4.29
C THR A 15 -43.22 17.30 -5.25
N LEU A 16 -42.04 17.56 -5.80
CA LEU A 16 -41.23 16.50 -6.39
C LEU A 16 -40.81 15.56 -5.26
N PRO A 17 -40.99 14.23 -5.41
CA PRO A 17 -40.32 13.30 -4.51
C PRO A 17 -38.82 13.43 -4.76
N LEU A 18 -38.08 13.97 -3.78
CA LEU A 18 -36.64 13.74 -3.71
C LEU A 18 -36.46 12.24 -3.50
N VAL A 19 -36.06 11.53 -4.55
CA VAL A 19 -35.44 10.22 -4.41
C VAL A 19 -34.12 10.49 -3.68
N LEU A 20 -34.04 10.13 -2.40
CA LEU A 20 -32.75 10.00 -1.73
C LEU A 20 -32.01 8.90 -2.49
N VAL A 21 -31.03 9.28 -3.29
CA VAL A 21 -29.97 8.36 -3.71
C VAL A 21 -29.17 8.08 -2.45
N THR A 22 -29.41 6.94 -1.81
CA THR A 22 -28.53 6.44 -0.77
C THR A 22 -27.15 6.31 -1.39
N ALA A 23 -26.15 7.01 -0.82
CA ALA A 23 -24.77 6.83 -1.22
C ALA A 23 -24.44 5.34 -1.11
N GLN A 24 -23.87 4.77 -2.16
CA GLN A 24 -23.41 3.39 -2.22
C GLN A 24 -22.36 3.19 -1.11
N THR A 25 -22.68 2.40 -0.08
CA THR A 25 -21.78 2.15 1.04
C THR A 25 -21.11 0.80 0.85
N CYS A 26 -20.03 0.78 0.09
CA CYS A 26 -19.16 -0.40 0.07
C CYS A 26 -18.33 -0.48 1.34
N ASP A 27 -18.06 -1.72 1.79
CA ASP A 27 -17.20 -2.01 2.93
C ASP A 27 -15.76 -1.46 2.75
N ALA A 28 -15.35 -1.28 1.50
CA ALA A 28 -14.10 -0.64 1.13
C ALA A 28 -14.33 0.39 0.01
N GLN A 29 -13.50 1.42 -0.02
CA GLN A 29 -13.49 2.40 -1.12
C GLN A 29 -13.14 1.70 -2.45
N SER A 30 -13.73 2.15 -3.56
CA SER A 30 -13.37 1.63 -4.89
C SER A 30 -11.87 1.72 -5.13
N LEU A 31 -11.31 0.75 -5.85
CA LEU A 31 -9.89 0.63 -6.19
C LEU A 31 -8.95 0.41 -4.98
N THR A 32 -9.52 -0.09 -3.88
CA THR A 32 -8.78 -0.38 -2.64
C THR A 32 -8.62 -1.88 -2.46
N LEU A 33 -7.39 -2.33 -2.18
CA LEU A 33 -7.11 -3.68 -1.73
C LEU A 33 -7.31 -3.75 -0.21
N SER A 34 -8.14 -4.65 0.28
CA SER A 34 -8.42 -4.79 1.72
C SER A 34 -8.82 -6.21 2.09
N SER A 35 -9.02 -6.49 3.37
CA SER A 35 -9.73 -7.70 3.83
C SER A 35 -11.23 -7.48 4.07
N SER A 36 -11.74 -6.27 3.80
CA SER A 36 -13.15 -5.89 3.93
C SER A 36 -13.91 -6.18 2.63
N CYS A 37 -14.23 -7.46 2.43
CA CYS A 37 -14.68 -7.97 1.13
C CYS A 37 -16.19 -8.26 1.02
N GLY A 38 -17.06 -7.62 1.80
CA GLY A 38 -18.52 -7.88 1.72
C GLY A 38 -18.93 -9.33 2.03
N GLY A 39 -18.04 -10.10 2.65
CA GLY A 39 -18.22 -11.53 2.92
C GLY A 39 -18.18 -12.44 1.68
N VAL A 40 -17.72 -11.97 0.51
CA VAL A 40 -17.70 -12.80 -0.72
C VAL A 40 -16.39 -13.55 -0.95
N CYS A 41 -15.30 -13.12 -0.32
CA CYS A 41 -14.00 -13.80 -0.42
C CYS A 41 -13.78 -14.75 0.75
N ASP A 42 -12.97 -15.80 0.53
CA ASP A 42 -12.63 -16.72 1.61
C ASP A 42 -11.82 -16.00 2.69
N SER A 43 -11.81 -16.56 3.91
CA SER A 43 -11.03 -16.02 5.02
C SER A 43 -9.58 -15.75 4.62
N TYR A 44 -9.09 -14.56 4.99
CA TYR A 44 -7.74 -14.07 4.72
C TYR A 44 -7.38 -13.85 3.25
N GLN A 45 -8.33 -14.00 2.31
CA GLN A 45 -8.13 -13.52 0.94
C GLN A 45 -8.37 -12.01 0.91
N PRO A 46 -7.36 -11.19 0.59
CA PRO A 46 -7.60 -9.80 0.31
C PRO A 46 -8.38 -9.66 -1.00
N CYS A 47 -9.09 -8.56 -1.14
CA CYS A 47 -9.89 -8.27 -2.31
C CYS A 47 -9.72 -6.84 -2.77
N LEU A 48 -9.86 -6.64 -4.09
CA LEU A 48 -9.94 -5.33 -4.69
C LEU A 48 -11.40 -4.95 -4.90
N ALA A 49 -11.84 -3.85 -4.32
CA ALA A 49 -13.20 -3.35 -4.42
C ALA A 49 -13.41 -2.51 -5.68
N TYR A 50 -14.58 -2.63 -6.29
CA TYR A 50 -15.03 -1.87 -7.45
C TYR A 50 -16.44 -1.33 -7.20
N ASN A 51 -16.67 -0.09 -7.62
CA ASN A 51 -18.02 0.48 -7.61
C ASN A 51 -18.85 -0.10 -8.77
N VAL A 52 -20.09 -0.50 -8.52
CA VAL A 52 -20.94 -1.21 -9.52
C VAL A 52 -21.29 -0.33 -10.74
N SER A 53 -21.14 0.99 -10.63
CA SER A 53 -21.24 1.91 -11.77
C SER A 53 -20.10 1.77 -12.79
N ASP A 54 -19.05 0.98 -12.48
CA ASP A 54 -17.85 0.79 -13.30
C ASP A 54 -17.64 -0.70 -13.70
N THR A 55 -18.74 -1.44 -13.87
CA THR A 55 -18.76 -2.89 -14.18
C THR A 55 -18.09 -3.27 -15.50
N THR A 56 -17.79 -2.31 -16.39
CA THR A 56 -16.98 -2.55 -17.60
C THR A 56 -15.52 -2.91 -17.31
N SER A 57 -15.05 -2.73 -16.07
CA SER A 57 -13.65 -2.89 -15.70
C SER A 57 -13.29 -4.26 -15.09
N CYS A 58 -14.26 -5.13 -14.79
CA CYS A 58 -14.00 -6.33 -14.00
C CYS A 58 -14.72 -7.60 -14.50
N ASN A 59 -13.98 -8.42 -15.27
CA ASN A 59 -14.49 -9.67 -15.86
C ASN A 59 -14.59 -10.84 -14.87
N SER A 60 -13.97 -10.74 -13.69
CA SER A 60 -13.89 -11.81 -12.68
C SER A 60 -14.41 -11.37 -11.31
N CYS A 61 -15.19 -10.28 -11.25
CA CYS A 61 -15.75 -9.79 -10.00
C CYS A 61 -16.90 -10.64 -9.50
N VAL A 62 -16.99 -10.75 -8.18
CA VAL A 62 -18.15 -11.30 -7.47
C VAL A 62 -18.86 -10.14 -6.80
N ALA A 63 -20.17 -10.03 -7.02
CA ALA A 63 -21.00 -9.03 -6.35
C ALA A 63 -21.31 -9.47 -4.92
N ASP A 64 -21.40 -8.52 -3.99
CA ASP A 64 -21.89 -8.79 -2.64
C ASP A 64 -23.38 -9.18 -2.62
N ALA A 65 -23.87 -9.60 -1.44
CA ALA A 65 -25.25 -10.01 -1.26
C ALA A 65 -26.26 -8.90 -1.54
N ALA A 66 -25.87 -7.64 -1.38
CA ALA A 66 -26.70 -6.48 -1.69
C ALA A 66 -26.74 -6.16 -3.19
N GLY A 67 -25.73 -6.60 -3.96
CA GLY A 67 -25.51 -6.20 -5.35
C GLY A 67 -24.95 -4.79 -5.48
N ASP A 68 -24.49 -4.22 -4.38
CA ASP A 68 -24.06 -2.83 -4.26
C ASP A 68 -22.55 -2.69 -4.47
N CYS A 69 -21.76 -3.77 -4.36
CA CYS A 69 -20.32 -3.73 -4.53
C CYS A 69 -19.81 -4.95 -5.30
N SER A 70 -18.71 -4.77 -6.04
CA SER A 70 -18.05 -5.84 -6.79
C SER A 70 -16.62 -6.02 -6.30
N PHE A 71 -16.20 -7.26 -6.09
CA PHE A 71 -14.89 -7.58 -5.53
C PHE A 71 -14.13 -8.58 -6.40
N VAL A 72 -12.82 -8.38 -6.55
CA VAL A 72 -11.91 -9.43 -7.02
C VAL A 72 -11.20 -10.02 -5.82
N CYS A 73 -11.49 -11.29 -5.52
CA CYS A 73 -10.82 -12.03 -4.45
C CYS A 73 -9.45 -12.54 -4.92
N TYR A 74 -8.42 -12.29 -4.14
CA TYR A 74 -7.08 -12.81 -4.41
C TYR A 74 -6.77 -13.97 -3.49
N ASN A 75 -6.52 -15.13 -4.09
CA ASN A 75 -5.87 -16.19 -3.35
C ASN A 75 -4.43 -15.77 -3.07
N ILE A 76 -4.11 -15.59 -1.79
CA ILE A 76 -2.79 -15.21 -1.29
C ILE A 76 -1.70 -16.21 -1.70
N TYR A 77 -2.11 -17.45 -1.98
CA TYR A 77 -1.25 -18.52 -2.47
C TYR A 77 -1.79 -19.02 -3.82
N ARG A 78 -1.21 -18.56 -4.93
CA ARG A 78 -1.61 -19.03 -6.27
C ARG A 78 -1.20 -20.48 -6.51
N GLU A 79 -0.17 -20.93 -5.82
CA GLU A 79 0.27 -22.32 -5.70
C GLU A 79 0.34 -22.67 -4.21
N GLU A 80 0.12 -23.93 -3.82
CA GLU A 80 0.26 -24.34 -2.41
C GLU A 80 1.64 -23.96 -1.88
N PRO A 81 1.72 -23.09 -0.86
CA PRO A 81 2.98 -22.49 -0.49
C PRO A 81 3.81 -23.49 0.30
N ALA A 82 5.11 -23.53 0.02
CA ALA A 82 6.06 -24.23 0.87
C ALA A 82 6.16 -23.58 2.27
N ASP A 83 5.89 -22.28 2.37
CA ASP A 83 5.97 -21.50 3.60
C ASP A 83 4.70 -20.66 3.82
N ARG A 84 3.88 -21.08 4.78
CA ARG A 84 2.65 -20.36 5.20
C ARG A 84 2.92 -19.19 6.14
N SER A 85 4.18 -18.99 6.56
CA SER A 85 4.57 -17.84 7.37
C SER A 85 4.83 -16.57 6.57
N LEU A 86 4.88 -16.69 5.24
CA LEU A 86 5.10 -15.59 4.32
C LEU A 86 3.80 -15.21 3.62
N PHE A 87 3.44 -13.92 3.69
CA PHE A 87 2.45 -13.29 2.84
C PHE A 87 3.17 -12.40 1.83
N VAL A 88 2.83 -12.52 0.55
CA VAL A 88 3.36 -11.67 -0.52
C VAL A 88 2.21 -11.18 -1.39
N PHE A 89 2.19 -9.89 -1.62
CA PHE A 89 1.32 -9.27 -2.62
C PHE A 89 2.13 -8.31 -3.48
N PHE A 90 2.10 -8.53 -4.78
CA PHE A 90 2.73 -7.63 -5.75
C PHE A 90 1.75 -6.57 -6.23
N ILE A 91 2.23 -5.33 -6.27
CA ILE A 91 1.57 -4.25 -6.98
C ILE A 91 2.36 -4.04 -8.26
N THR A 92 1.88 -4.55 -9.39
CA THR A 92 2.62 -4.44 -10.66
C THR A 92 2.63 -3.00 -11.14
N TYR A 93 3.77 -2.58 -11.71
CA TYR A 93 3.96 -1.21 -12.15
C TYR A 93 2.88 -0.78 -13.15
N GLY A 94 2.35 0.42 -12.92
CA GLY A 94 1.41 1.08 -13.83
C GLY A 94 2.10 2.09 -14.74
N LEU A 95 1.31 3.06 -15.20
CA LEU A 95 1.75 4.21 -15.99
C LEU A 95 2.44 5.30 -15.16
N TYR A 96 2.36 5.22 -13.83
CA TYR A 96 3.05 6.15 -12.94
C TYR A 96 4.56 6.15 -13.17
N GLN A 97 5.14 7.34 -13.12
CA GLN A 97 6.58 7.58 -13.17
C GLN A 97 6.96 8.66 -12.16
N SER A 98 7.86 8.32 -11.24
CA SER A 98 8.44 9.29 -10.30
C SER A 98 9.40 10.26 -11.00
N GLU A 99 9.73 11.36 -10.34
CA GLU A 99 10.76 12.29 -10.81
C GLU A 99 12.12 11.57 -10.92
N GLU A 100 12.41 10.71 -9.95
CA GLU A 100 13.61 9.90 -9.86
C GLU A 100 13.68 8.85 -10.99
N GLU A 101 12.56 8.23 -11.38
CA GLU A 101 12.51 7.32 -12.53
C GLU A 101 12.81 8.07 -13.83
N ARG A 102 12.19 9.25 -14.01
CA ARG A 102 12.41 10.07 -15.20
C ARG A 102 13.87 10.52 -15.31
N ALA A 103 14.49 10.91 -14.20
CA ALA A 103 15.89 11.26 -14.16
C ALA A 103 16.79 10.05 -14.49
N ALA A 104 16.52 8.88 -13.88
CA ALA A 104 17.29 7.66 -14.12
C ALA A 104 17.25 7.21 -15.59
N ARG A 105 16.09 7.34 -16.26
CA ARG A 105 15.94 7.03 -17.70
C ARG A 105 16.73 7.97 -18.61
N ILE A 106 16.93 9.22 -18.20
CA ILE A 106 17.74 10.19 -18.94
C ILE A 106 19.23 9.88 -18.75
N GLU A 107 19.62 9.48 -17.55
CA GLU A 107 21.01 9.17 -17.20
C GLU A 107 21.47 7.82 -17.78
N ASP A 108 20.61 6.80 -17.76
CA ASP A 108 20.91 5.44 -18.19
C ASP A 108 20.00 5.00 -19.35
N SER A 109 20.57 4.94 -20.55
CA SER A 109 19.86 4.47 -21.75
C SER A 109 19.49 2.98 -21.73
N THR A 110 20.05 2.20 -20.79
CA THR A 110 19.73 0.78 -20.60
C THR A 110 18.67 0.53 -19.53
N TYR A 111 18.15 1.58 -18.88
CA TYR A 111 17.20 1.48 -17.78
C TYR A 111 16.00 0.56 -18.08
N ASP A 112 15.37 0.72 -19.24
CA ASP A 112 14.22 -0.11 -19.65
C ASP A 112 14.58 -1.56 -19.92
N VAL A 113 15.77 -1.80 -20.48
CA VAL A 113 16.27 -3.16 -20.74
C VAL A 113 16.51 -3.87 -19.40
N THR A 114 17.11 -3.16 -18.44
CA THR A 114 17.31 -3.66 -17.07
C THR A 114 15.98 -3.94 -16.39
N LEU A 115 15.00 -3.04 -16.50
CA LEU A 115 13.66 -3.23 -15.94
C LEU A 115 12.97 -4.48 -16.50
N GLN A 116 13.07 -4.72 -17.80
CA GLN A 116 12.51 -5.91 -18.46
C GLN A 116 13.21 -7.21 -18.08
N SER A 117 14.43 -7.14 -17.54
CA SER A 117 15.19 -8.32 -17.10
C SER A 117 14.86 -8.78 -15.68
N ILE A 118 14.08 -8.00 -14.92
CA ILE A 118 13.65 -8.39 -13.58
C ILE A 118 12.77 -9.64 -13.66
N PRO A 119 13.03 -10.69 -12.84
CA PRO A 119 12.19 -11.87 -12.79
C PRO A 119 10.72 -11.55 -12.49
N ASP A 120 9.83 -12.30 -13.10
CA ASP A 120 8.39 -12.22 -12.86
C ASP A 120 7.95 -13.37 -11.95
N ASN A 121 7.48 -13.06 -10.75
CA ASN A 121 6.99 -14.03 -9.77
C ASN A 121 5.46 -13.96 -9.59
N THR A 122 4.73 -13.31 -10.51
CA THR A 122 3.27 -13.13 -10.47
C THR A 122 2.47 -14.41 -10.77
N SER A 123 3.14 -15.48 -11.23
CA SER A 123 2.55 -16.82 -11.28
C SER A 123 2.43 -17.46 -9.89
N THR A 124 3.36 -17.15 -8.98
CA THR A 124 3.46 -17.75 -7.64
C THR A 124 2.68 -16.95 -6.60
N TYR A 125 2.75 -15.62 -6.65
CA TYR A 125 2.15 -14.74 -5.65
C TYR A 125 1.00 -13.91 -6.22
N ALA A 126 0.09 -13.51 -5.34
CA ALA A 126 -1.03 -12.64 -5.70
C ALA A 126 -0.53 -11.27 -6.16
N TRP A 127 -1.28 -10.65 -7.08
CA TRP A 127 -0.91 -9.34 -7.60
C TRP A 127 -2.11 -8.55 -8.17
N ALA A 128 -2.00 -7.23 -8.13
CA ALA A 128 -2.88 -6.29 -8.82
C ALA A 128 -2.05 -5.19 -9.50
N SER A 129 -2.58 -4.57 -10.56
CA SER A 129 -1.88 -3.49 -11.27
C SER A 129 -2.11 -2.14 -10.61
N ASN A 130 -1.05 -1.34 -10.46
CA ASN A 130 -1.11 0.05 -10.02
C ASN A 130 -1.80 1.01 -11.01
N ASN A 131 -2.20 0.52 -12.19
CA ASN A 131 -3.17 1.23 -13.03
C ASN A 131 -4.60 1.17 -12.48
N ILE A 132 -4.84 0.26 -11.54
CA ILE A 132 -6.15 0.00 -10.95
C ILE A 132 -6.10 0.29 -9.46
N ILE A 133 -5.21 -0.35 -8.70
CA ILE A 133 -5.13 -0.16 -7.25
C ILE A 133 -4.53 1.21 -6.90
N THR A 134 -5.26 1.96 -6.08
CA THR A 134 -4.86 3.29 -5.59
C THR A 134 -4.60 3.32 -4.09
N ARG A 135 -5.08 2.31 -3.34
CA ARG A 135 -4.93 2.23 -1.88
C ARG A 135 -4.85 0.78 -1.39
N VAL A 136 -4.12 0.56 -0.30
CA VAL A 136 -4.14 -0.70 0.47
C VAL A 136 -4.61 -0.41 1.90
N ASP A 137 -5.66 -1.10 2.32
CA ASP A 137 -6.29 -0.99 3.64
C ASP A 137 -5.86 -2.12 4.55
N ALA A 138 -6.32 -2.04 5.81
CA ALA A 138 -6.19 -3.09 6.80
C ALA A 138 -6.30 -4.50 6.20
N LEU A 139 -5.24 -5.28 6.42
CA LEU A 139 -5.16 -6.67 6.01
C LEU A 139 -5.42 -7.56 7.22
N ASP A 140 -6.28 -8.55 7.03
CA ASP A 140 -6.48 -9.66 7.93
C ASP A 140 -5.71 -10.88 7.42
N LEU A 141 -4.75 -11.35 8.22
CA LEU A 141 -3.78 -12.34 7.80
C LEU A 141 -3.91 -13.61 8.64
N PRO A 142 -3.58 -14.80 8.08
CA PRO A 142 -3.56 -16.02 8.86
C PRO A 142 -2.65 -15.89 10.09
N SER A 143 -3.03 -16.53 11.19
CA SER A 143 -2.23 -16.51 12.44
C SER A 143 -0.83 -17.10 12.29
N ALA A 144 -0.59 -17.88 11.22
CA ALA A 144 0.72 -18.44 10.89
C ALA A 144 1.66 -17.43 10.22
N THR A 145 1.15 -16.31 9.69
CA THR A 145 1.94 -15.32 8.96
C THR A 145 2.86 -14.55 9.91
N LEU A 146 4.17 -14.63 9.68
CA LEU A 146 5.19 -13.90 10.45
C LEU A 146 5.81 -12.77 9.64
N SER A 147 5.73 -12.88 8.30
CA SER A 147 6.40 -12.04 7.32
C SER A 147 5.41 -11.51 6.29
N VAL A 148 5.41 -10.20 6.06
CA VAL A 148 4.51 -9.53 5.09
C VAL A 148 5.33 -8.75 4.06
N VAL A 149 5.17 -9.09 2.79
CA VAL A 149 5.78 -8.40 1.66
C VAL A 149 4.69 -7.72 0.82
N LEU A 150 4.70 -6.39 0.82
CA LEU A 150 4.01 -5.58 -0.17
C LEU A 150 5.07 -4.95 -1.06
N ALA A 151 5.11 -5.35 -2.33
CA ALA A 151 6.19 -4.96 -3.23
C ALA A 151 5.65 -4.41 -4.55
N GLY A 152 6.13 -3.23 -4.93
CA GLY A 152 5.99 -2.73 -6.29
C GLY A 152 6.78 -3.57 -7.29
N GLY A 153 6.19 -3.84 -8.45
CA GLY A 153 6.76 -4.67 -9.50
C GLY A 153 6.28 -6.12 -9.45
N THR A 154 7.17 -7.05 -9.81
CA THR A 154 6.87 -8.48 -9.97
C THR A 154 7.81 -9.39 -9.17
N SER A 155 8.71 -8.80 -8.37
CA SER A 155 9.67 -9.50 -7.53
C SER A 155 9.97 -8.67 -6.28
N PHE A 156 10.26 -9.34 -5.17
CA PHE A 156 10.78 -8.72 -3.94
C PHE A 156 12.26 -9.04 -3.69
N GLU A 157 12.83 -9.95 -4.48
CA GLU A 157 14.27 -10.27 -4.45
C GLU A 157 15.07 -9.33 -5.35
N TYR A 158 14.46 -8.91 -6.47
CA TYR A 158 15.07 -8.04 -7.47
C TYR A 158 14.18 -6.82 -7.70
N MET A 159 14.77 -5.63 -7.60
CA MET A 159 14.09 -4.36 -7.88
C MET A 159 15.05 -3.42 -8.61
N LEU A 160 14.50 -2.48 -9.38
CA LEU A 160 15.26 -1.44 -10.06
C LEU A 160 15.04 -0.11 -9.34
N LYS A 161 16.15 0.53 -8.94
CA LYS A 161 16.11 1.80 -8.22
C LYS A 161 15.30 2.83 -9.01
N SER A 162 14.55 3.65 -8.29
CA SER A 162 13.67 4.70 -8.82
C SER A 162 12.35 4.19 -9.43
N LYS A 163 12.27 2.94 -9.88
CA LYS A 163 11.00 2.38 -10.37
C LYS A 163 10.13 2.00 -9.18
N VAL A 164 9.01 2.69 -8.99
CA VAL A 164 8.09 2.45 -7.88
C VAL A 164 6.63 2.45 -8.34
N VAL A 165 5.76 1.94 -7.48
CA VAL A 165 4.30 2.15 -7.54
C VAL A 165 3.90 3.38 -6.72
N ASP A 166 2.74 3.94 -7.01
CA ASP A 166 2.17 5.09 -6.30
C ASP A 166 0.76 4.76 -5.81
N LEU A 167 0.60 4.65 -4.50
CA LEU A 167 -0.66 4.32 -3.84
C LEU A 167 -0.62 4.75 -2.38
N GLU A 168 -1.79 4.86 -1.77
CA GLU A 168 -1.94 5.17 -0.34
C GLU A 168 -1.91 3.89 0.51
N LEU A 169 -1.27 3.97 1.68
CA LEU A 169 -1.36 2.93 2.71
C LEU A 169 -2.21 3.43 3.87
N ALA A 170 -3.19 2.63 4.30
CA ALA A 170 -3.98 2.94 5.48
C ALA A 170 -3.10 2.99 6.75
N ASP A 171 -3.48 3.84 7.69
CA ASP A 171 -2.80 4.02 8.97
C ASP A 171 -2.94 2.79 9.89
N ASP A 172 -3.91 1.92 9.64
CA ASP A 172 -4.14 0.69 10.37
C ASP A 172 -3.68 -0.58 9.63
N LEU A 173 -3.01 -0.45 8.48
CA LEU A 173 -2.66 -1.51 7.51
C LEU A 173 -2.36 -2.89 8.11
N LEU A 174 -1.45 -2.96 9.08
CA LEU A 174 -1.04 -4.20 9.76
C LEU A 174 -1.16 -4.12 11.28
N THR A 175 -1.77 -3.06 11.83
CA THR A 175 -1.77 -2.80 13.28
C THR A 175 -2.39 -3.94 14.12
N ALA A 176 -3.43 -4.59 13.59
CA ALA A 176 -4.09 -5.73 14.21
C ALA A 176 -3.26 -7.05 14.11
N GLN A 177 -2.27 -7.10 13.23
CA GLN A 177 -1.51 -8.31 12.88
C GLN A 177 -0.31 -8.52 13.83
N THR A 178 -0.60 -8.70 15.11
CA THR A 178 0.40 -8.82 16.20
C THR A 178 1.35 -10.02 16.08
N GLN A 179 1.01 -11.01 15.25
CA GLN A 179 1.86 -12.15 14.91
C GLN A 179 3.00 -11.78 13.94
N VAL A 180 2.82 -10.72 13.14
CA VAL A 180 3.78 -10.27 12.14
C VAL A 180 4.92 -9.53 12.83
N ASN A 181 6.16 -9.89 12.50
CA ASN A 181 7.35 -9.26 13.06
C ASN A 181 8.39 -8.86 12.01
N ARG A 182 8.16 -9.20 10.72
CA ARG A 182 8.98 -8.79 9.59
C ARG A 182 8.10 -8.20 8.50
N VAL A 183 8.39 -6.96 8.10
CA VAL A 183 7.62 -6.24 7.09
C VAL A 183 8.54 -5.72 6.00
N TRP A 184 8.14 -5.93 4.75
CA TRP A 184 8.77 -5.38 3.56
C TRP A 184 7.75 -4.52 2.82
N LEU A 185 8.06 -3.24 2.70
CA LEU A 185 7.33 -2.27 1.88
C LEU A 185 8.31 -1.80 0.81
N LEU A 186 8.27 -2.44 -0.36
CA LEU A 186 9.33 -2.31 -1.37
C LEU A 186 8.82 -1.59 -2.62
N SER A 187 9.69 -0.82 -3.27
CA SER A 187 9.40 -0.22 -4.58
C SER A 187 8.09 0.56 -4.62
N MET A 188 7.82 1.36 -3.59
CA MET A 188 6.61 2.16 -3.46
C MET A 188 6.95 3.60 -3.09
N ASN A 189 6.24 4.56 -3.64
CA ASN A 189 6.45 5.97 -3.35
C ASN A 189 6.01 6.31 -1.91
N LEU A 190 6.96 6.38 -0.98
CA LEU A 190 6.72 6.76 0.42
C LEU A 190 7.16 8.19 0.73
N LYS A 191 7.57 8.99 -0.27
CA LYS A 191 8.12 10.33 -0.08
C LYS A 191 7.24 11.21 0.81
N GLU A 192 5.93 11.20 0.54
CA GLU A 192 4.93 11.98 1.28
C GLU A 192 4.23 11.20 2.41
N GLN A 193 4.52 9.89 2.55
CA GLN A 193 3.86 9.00 3.51
C GLN A 193 4.79 8.55 4.64
N ILE A 194 6.10 8.80 4.55
CA ILE A 194 7.08 8.26 5.50
C ILE A 194 6.80 8.62 6.97
N GLY A 195 6.20 9.79 7.22
CA GLY A 195 5.83 10.24 8.56
C GLY A 195 4.73 9.39 9.23
N THR A 196 3.94 8.65 8.45
CA THR A 196 2.88 7.76 8.96
C THR A 196 3.27 6.29 8.97
N VAL A 197 4.40 5.91 8.34
CA VAL A 197 4.81 4.50 8.17
C VAL A 197 4.96 3.75 9.51
N ARG A 198 5.30 4.45 10.59
CA ARG A 198 5.32 3.83 11.92
C ARG A 198 3.95 3.27 12.32
N ASP A 199 2.89 4.02 12.05
CA ASP A 199 1.55 3.74 12.59
C ASP A 199 0.87 2.58 11.87
N LEU A 200 1.22 2.34 10.60
CA LEU A 200 0.72 1.19 9.83
C LEU A 200 1.22 -0.17 10.36
N LEU A 201 2.26 -0.18 11.20
CA LEU A 201 3.02 -1.39 11.53
C LEU A 201 2.61 -2.01 12.87
N PRO A 202 2.65 -3.35 13.00
CA PRO A 202 2.49 -4.01 14.29
C PRO A 202 3.57 -3.57 15.28
N ILE A 203 3.22 -3.45 16.56
CA ILE A 203 4.18 -3.15 17.65
C ILE A 203 5.28 -4.23 17.80
N SER A 204 5.02 -5.43 17.28
CA SER A 204 5.92 -6.59 17.22
C SER A 204 6.97 -6.50 16.11
N THR A 205 6.94 -5.46 15.27
CA THR A 205 7.87 -5.32 14.14
C THR A 205 9.32 -5.23 14.63
N THR A 206 10.11 -6.25 14.29
CA THR A 206 11.56 -6.34 14.58
C THR A 206 12.42 -6.06 13.37
N TYR A 207 11.89 -6.34 12.18
CA TYR A 207 12.55 -6.17 10.89
C TYR A 207 11.64 -5.35 9.98
N LEU A 208 12.18 -4.25 9.45
CA LEU A 208 11.50 -3.41 8.47
C LEU A 208 12.42 -3.16 7.27
N ASN A 209 11.90 -3.40 6.07
CA ASN A 209 12.60 -3.14 4.82
C ASN A 209 11.79 -2.18 3.95
N LEU A 210 12.32 -0.99 3.74
CA LEU A 210 11.79 0.08 2.91
C LEU A 210 12.68 0.32 1.68
N ALA A 211 13.24 -0.74 1.10
CA ALA A 211 14.12 -0.58 -0.05
C ALA A 211 13.39 0.00 -1.27
N ASN A 212 14.05 0.92 -1.96
CA ASN A 212 13.53 1.60 -3.14
C ASN A 212 12.17 2.31 -2.88
N THR A 213 12.10 3.15 -1.86
CA THR A 213 10.85 3.85 -1.47
C THR A 213 10.88 5.37 -1.65
N LEU A 214 11.85 5.85 -2.44
CA LEU A 214 12.09 7.27 -2.73
C LEU A 214 12.39 8.14 -1.49
N LEU A 215 12.95 7.55 -0.44
CA LEU A 215 13.31 8.31 0.77
C LEU A 215 14.55 9.18 0.51
N HIS A 216 14.46 10.47 0.79
CA HIS A 216 15.60 11.41 0.71
C HIS A 216 16.24 11.69 2.07
N GLU A 217 15.55 11.37 3.16
CA GLU A 217 16.00 11.57 4.53
C GLU A 217 15.90 10.27 5.34
N PHE A 218 16.70 10.15 6.39
CA PHE A 218 16.63 9.01 7.29
C PHE A 218 15.32 9.07 8.12
N PRO A 219 14.48 8.02 8.10
CA PRO A 219 13.17 8.04 8.75
C PRO A 219 13.25 7.81 10.26
N THR A 220 13.56 8.86 11.02
CA THR A 220 13.79 8.80 12.47
C THR A 220 12.60 8.27 13.26
N ASP A 221 11.38 8.55 12.81
CA ASP A 221 10.16 8.15 13.52
C ASP A 221 10.00 6.64 13.63
N LEU A 222 10.58 5.86 12.70
CA LEU A 222 10.57 4.40 12.75
C LEU A 222 11.38 3.85 13.92
N LEU A 223 12.34 4.62 14.44
CA LEU A 223 13.13 4.22 15.63
C LEU A 223 12.28 4.18 16.90
N SER A 224 11.09 4.79 16.89
CA SER A 224 10.15 4.72 18.02
C SER A 224 9.42 3.38 18.13
N LEU A 225 9.40 2.55 17.08
CA LEU A 225 8.80 1.21 17.12
C LEU A 225 9.40 0.39 18.28
N PRO A 226 8.58 -0.18 19.19
CA PRO A 226 9.09 -0.78 20.43
C PRO A 226 10.13 -1.89 20.21
N SER A 227 9.91 -2.73 19.18
CA SER A 227 10.67 -3.97 18.97
C SER A 227 11.69 -3.89 17.83
N ILE A 228 11.80 -2.76 17.13
CA ILE A 228 12.63 -2.65 15.93
C ILE A 228 14.12 -2.88 16.26
N SER A 229 14.76 -3.77 15.51
CA SER A 229 16.20 -4.04 15.62
C SER A 229 16.91 -4.02 14.27
N SER A 230 16.16 -4.16 13.17
CA SER A 230 16.71 -4.18 11.82
C SER A 230 15.93 -3.26 10.89
N LEU A 231 16.61 -2.28 10.30
CA LEU A 231 16.02 -1.30 9.40
C LEU A 231 16.80 -1.24 8.07
N TYR A 232 16.17 -1.68 6.99
CA TYR A 232 16.77 -1.70 5.65
C TYR A 232 16.16 -0.60 4.79
N LEU A 233 17.01 0.32 4.34
CA LEU A 233 16.67 1.50 3.56
C LEU A 233 17.46 1.53 2.24
N ASN A 234 17.84 0.36 1.74
CA ASN A 234 18.65 0.24 0.53
C ASN A 234 17.97 0.90 -0.68
N MET A 235 18.75 1.35 -1.66
CA MET A 235 18.24 1.88 -2.93
C MET A 235 17.33 3.10 -2.79
N ASN A 236 17.52 3.90 -1.74
CA ASN A 236 16.86 5.20 -1.56
C ASN A 236 17.79 6.35 -2.00
N PHE A 237 17.47 7.58 -1.62
CA PHE A 237 18.22 8.81 -1.94
C PHE A 237 18.77 9.50 -0.68
N ILE A 238 18.88 8.76 0.42
CA ILE A 238 19.37 9.27 1.69
C ILE A 238 20.83 9.70 1.52
N THR A 239 21.15 10.91 1.97
CA THR A 239 22.50 11.48 1.82
C THR A 239 23.28 11.56 3.13
N ALA A 240 22.60 11.53 4.28
CA ALA A 240 23.23 11.61 5.59
C ALA A 240 22.38 10.96 6.68
N VAL A 241 23.05 10.45 7.71
CA VAL A 241 22.46 10.18 9.02
C VAL A 241 23.17 11.07 10.02
N ASN A 242 22.50 12.11 10.52
CA ASN A 242 23.13 13.12 11.38
C ASN A 242 23.32 12.62 12.82
N SER A 243 24.15 13.32 13.60
CA SER A 243 24.47 12.99 15.00
C SER A 243 23.33 13.10 16.00
N THR A 244 22.19 13.67 15.62
CA THR A 244 20.98 13.69 16.46
C THR A 244 20.12 12.42 16.30
N VAL A 245 20.34 11.65 15.23
CA VAL A 245 19.69 10.36 15.04
C VAL A 245 20.40 9.30 15.88
N GLY A 246 19.65 8.56 16.68
CA GLY A 246 20.23 7.44 17.43
C GLY A 246 19.20 6.47 17.97
N SER A 247 19.64 5.23 18.21
CA SER A 247 18.83 4.19 18.84
C SER A 247 19.71 3.08 19.38
N SER A 248 19.54 2.75 20.66
CA SER A 248 20.17 1.58 21.27
C SER A 248 19.49 0.25 20.91
N LYS A 249 18.35 0.28 20.22
CA LYS A 249 17.62 -0.95 19.83
C LYS A 249 18.11 -1.53 18.49
N ILE A 250 18.63 -0.66 17.62
CA ILE A 250 19.03 -1.05 16.27
C ILE A 250 20.37 -1.80 16.29
N ILE A 251 20.37 -2.94 15.62
CA ILE A 251 21.51 -3.85 15.46
C ILE A 251 21.93 -3.91 13.98
N ASN A 252 20.98 -3.81 13.06
CA ASN A 252 21.23 -3.84 11.62
C ASN A 252 20.65 -2.60 10.93
N ILE A 253 21.46 -1.92 10.15
CA ILE A 253 21.02 -0.88 9.21
C ILE A 253 21.48 -1.29 7.81
N GLY A 254 20.61 -1.16 6.82
CA GLY A 254 20.98 -1.29 5.42
C GLY A 254 20.85 0.04 4.70
N LEU A 255 21.95 0.60 4.20
CA LEU A 255 21.96 1.88 3.47
C LEU A 255 22.60 1.77 2.08
N SER A 256 22.80 0.55 1.57
CA SER A 256 23.43 0.35 0.25
C SER A 256 22.66 1.04 -0.87
N ALA A 257 23.37 1.46 -1.93
CA ALA A 257 22.80 2.15 -3.09
C ALA A 257 21.98 3.43 -2.76
N ASN A 258 22.34 4.12 -1.67
CA ASN A 258 21.92 5.49 -1.38
C ASN A 258 22.93 6.54 -1.90
N GLY A 259 22.68 7.82 -1.66
CA GLY A 259 23.58 8.93 -1.96
C GLY A 259 24.44 9.36 -0.78
N MET A 260 24.82 8.41 0.09
CA MET A 260 25.44 8.69 1.38
C MET A 260 26.75 9.49 1.27
N THR A 261 26.83 10.56 2.04
CA THR A 261 28.01 11.42 2.20
C THR A 261 28.52 11.44 3.64
N SER A 262 27.66 11.18 4.63
CA SER A 262 28.04 11.06 6.04
C SER A 262 27.16 10.09 6.82
N PHE A 263 27.72 9.49 7.86
CA PHE A 263 27.00 8.67 8.84
C PHE A 263 27.56 9.00 10.23
N GLU A 264 26.82 9.80 10.99
CA GLU A 264 27.20 10.35 12.30
C GLU A 264 26.24 9.94 13.42
N GLY A 265 25.21 9.15 13.13
CA GLY A 265 24.19 8.75 14.10
C GLY A 265 24.72 7.87 15.23
N ASP A 266 24.07 7.96 16.40
CA ASP A 266 24.43 7.22 17.61
C ASP A 266 23.68 5.89 17.73
N PHE A 267 24.31 4.81 17.27
CA PHE A 267 23.78 3.45 17.33
C PHE A 267 24.75 2.53 18.10
N PRO A 268 24.76 2.57 19.44
CA PRO A 268 25.79 1.91 20.25
C PRO A 268 25.80 0.38 20.14
N ASN A 269 24.70 -0.22 19.66
CA ASN A 269 24.55 -1.67 19.47
C ASN A 269 24.58 -2.10 17.99
N LEU A 270 24.92 -1.18 17.07
CA LEU A 270 24.99 -1.48 15.64
C LEU A 270 26.08 -2.51 15.36
N ALA A 271 25.70 -3.65 14.79
CA ALA A 271 26.59 -4.73 14.41
C ALA A 271 26.80 -4.81 12.89
N VAL A 272 25.80 -4.40 12.10
CA VAL A 272 25.83 -4.44 10.62
C VAL A 272 25.34 -3.10 10.07
N LEU A 273 26.10 -2.55 9.11
CA LEU A 273 25.84 -1.32 8.37
C LEU A 273 25.99 -1.54 6.87
#